data_AF-A0AAP6D016-F1
#
_entry.id   AF-A0AAP6D016-F1
#
_cell.length_a   1.000
_cell.length_b   1.000
_cell.length_c   1.000
_cell.angle_alpha   90.00
_cell.angle_beta   90.00
_cell.angle_gamma   90.00
#
_symmetry.space_group_name_H-M   'P 1'
#
loop_
_entity.id
_entity.type
_entity.pdbx_description
1 polymer ?
#
loop_
_entity_poly.entity_id
_entity_poly.type
_entity_poly.pdbx_seq_one_letter_code
_entity_poly.pdbx_strand_id
1 'polypeptide(L)'
;MDKYQAAYAKRLSKLKSDNSSPKAIARLCAWDSFFNQEFELQDLEYQMADAARQRYEQSNVKNDISFKAFKRAFYNESIEIYNLTDGA
;
A
#
# COMPACT_ATOMS: atom_id res chain seq x y z
N MET A 1 -5.09 -12.21 -10.78
CA MET A 1 -4.21 -12.83 -9.77
C MET A 1 -2.73 -12.84 -10.18
N ASP A 2 -2.32 -13.51 -11.27
CA ASP A 2 -0.89 -13.68 -11.62
C ASP A 2 -0.08 -12.38 -11.81
N LYS A 3 -0.63 -11.39 -12.53
CA LYS A 3 0.07 -10.12 -12.81
C LYS A 3 0.38 -9.33 -11.53
N TYR A 4 -0.56 -9.30 -10.58
CA TYR A 4 -0.38 -8.63 -9.28
C TYR A 4 0.69 -9.31 -8.44
N GLN A 5 0.76 -10.65 -8.49
CA GLN A 5 1.67 -11.43 -7.66
C GLN A 5 3.14 -11.26 -8.10
N ALA A 6 3.41 -11.20 -9.41
CA ALA A 6 4.76 -10.92 -9.92
C ALA A 6 5.21 -9.48 -9.65
N ALA A 7 4.33 -8.49 -9.86
CA ALA A 7 4.61 -7.09 -9.57
C ALA A 7 4.84 -6.86 -8.06
N TYR A 8 4.02 -7.49 -7.22
CA TYR A 8 4.16 -7.48 -5.76
C TYR A 8 5.50 -8.06 -5.32
N ALA A 9 5.87 -9.26 -5.81
CA ALA A 9 7.13 -9.90 -5.44
C ALA A 9 8.35 -9.02 -5.79
N LYS A 10 8.35 -8.40 -6.98
CA LYS A 10 9.40 -7.46 -7.39
C LYS A 10 9.45 -6.23 -6.49
N ARG A 11 8.30 -5.68 -6.13
CA ARG A 11 8.22 -4.49 -5.27
C ARG A 11 8.61 -4.79 -3.83
N LEU A 12 8.21 -5.95 -3.30
CA LEU A 12 8.60 -6.46 -1.99
C LEU A 12 10.12 -6.61 -1.88
N SER A 13 10.78 -7.16 -2.91
CA SER A 13 12.23 -7.26 -2.94
C SER A 13 12.90 -5.89 -2.87
N LYS A 14 12.38 -4.89 -3.59
CA LYS A 14 12.91 -3.53 -3.60
C LYS A 14 12.72 -2.81 -2.26
N LEU A 15 11.55 -2.96 -1.64
CA LEU A 15 11.24 -2.34 -0.35
C LEU A 15 12.00 -2.98 0.81
N LYS A 16 12.32 -4.28 0.71
CA LYS A 16 13.20 -4.97 1.68
C LYS A 16 14.67 -4.56 1.53
N SER A 17 15.13 -4.23 0.32
CA SER A 17 16.51 -3.78 0.10
C SER A 17 16.77 -2.32 0.48
N ASP A 18 15.75 -1.46 0.44
CA ASP A 18 15.87 0.01 0.62
C ASP A 18 15.89 0.51 2.08
N ASN A 19 16.21 -0.34 3.07
CA ASN A 19 16.00 -0.12 4.51
C ASN A 19 14.49 0.04 4.84
N SER A 20 13.99 -0.78 5.77
CA SER A 20 12.58 -0.84 6.19
C SER A 20 12.13 0.43 6.95
N SER A 21 12.05 1.56 6.24
CA SER A 21 11.54 2.82 6.78
C SER A 21 10.05 2.72 7.07
N PRO A 22 9.51 3.53 7.99
CA PRO A 22 8.06 3.61 8.24
C PRO A 22 7.22 3.85 6.97
N LYS A 23 7.77 4.57 5.99
CA LYS A 23 7.14 4.78 4.68
C LYS A 23 7.15 3.52 3.81
N ALA A 24 8.19 2.70 3.89
CA ALA A 24 8.24 1.42 3.18
C ALA A 24 7.17 0.44 3.70
N ILE A 25 6.93 0.41 5.01
CA ILE A 25 5.83 -0.37 5.61
C ILE A 25 4.47 0.13 5.09
N ALA A 26 4.23 1.44 5.05
CA ALA A 26 3.00 2.00 4.50
C ALA A 26 2.75 1.59 3.04
N ARG A 27 3.81 1.55 2.21
CA ARG A 27 3.75 1.09 0.82
C ARG A 27 3.42 -0.40 0.73
N LEU A 28 4.05 -1.25 1.56
CA LEU A 28 3.75 -2.68 1.61
C LEU A 28 2.29 -2.95 1.99
N CYS A 29 1.77 -2.21 2.98
CA CYS A 29 0.36 -2.31 3.36
C CYS A 29 -0.60 -1.97 2.21
N ALA A 30 -0.24 -1.05 1.31
CA ALA A 30 -1.04 -0.75 0.14
C ALA A 30 -1.15 -1.96 -0.78
N TRP A 31 -0.03 -2.61 -1.10
CA TRP A 31 -0.03 -3.83 -1.88
C TRP A 31 -0.84 -4.96 -1.25
N ASP A 32 -0.68 -5.19 0.06
CA ASP A 32 -1.45 -6.21 0.77
C ASP A 32 -2.95 -5.92 0.73
N SER A 33 -3.36 -4.65 0.80
CA SER A 33 -4.77 -4.28 0.68
C SER A 33 -5.30 -4.50 -0.74
N PHE A 34 -4.59 -4.10 -1.78
CA PHE A 34 -5.03 -4.34 -3.18
C PHE A 34 -5.05 -5.81 -3.59
N PHE A 35 -4.24 -6.67 -2.94
CA PHE A 35 -4.24 -8.10 -3.23
C PHE A 35 -5.38 -8.86 -2.54
N ASN A 36 -5.83 -8.38 -1.37
CA ASN A 36 -6.78 -9.09 -0.52
C ASN A 36 -8.17 -8.43 -0.45
N GLN A 37 -8.34 -7.23 -1.00
CA GLN A 37 -9.57 -6.46 -0.92
C GLN A 37 -9.93 -5.93 -2.30
N GLU A 38 -11.18 -6.16 -2.71
CA GLU A 38 -11.75 -5.50 -3.88
C GLU A 38 -12.16 -4.07 -3.50
N PHE A 39 -11.67 -3.10 -4.26
CA PHE A 39 -12.01 -1.70 -4.08
C PHE A 39 -13.05 -1.30 -5.12
N GLU A 40 -14.16 -0.70 -4.67
CA GLU A 40 -15.18 -0.17 -5.57
C GLU A 40 -14.90 1.28 -5.93
N LEU A 41 -15.00 1.62 -7.21
CA LEU A 41 -14.73 2.95 -7.74
C LEU A 41 -15.55 4.07 -7.08
N GLN A 42 -16.80 3.78 -6.72
CA GLN A 42 -17.73 4.77 -6.14
C GLN A 42 -17.28 5.26 -4.77
N ASP A 43 -16.61 4.40 -3.99
CA ASP A 43 -16.17 4.69 -2.61
C ASP A 43 -14.65 4.56 -2.43
N LEU A 44 -13.89 4.57 -3.52
CA LEU A 44 -12.46 4.25 -3.54
C LEU A 44 -11.66 5.07 -2.52
N GLU A 45 -11.87 6.38 -2.48
CA GLU A 45 -11.12 7.25 -1.55
C GLU A 45 -11.41 6.92 -0.08
N TYR A 46 -12.67 6.62 0.24
CA TYR A 46 -13.10 6.25 1.59
C TYR A 46 -12.57 4.88 1.98
N GLN A 47 -12.73 3.87 1.12
CA GLN A 47 -12.26 2.51 1.35
C GLN A 47 -10.74 2.46 1.53
N MET A 48 -9.99 3.23 0.74
CA MET A 48 -8.55 3.32 0.88
C MET A 48 -8.11 4.11 2.12
N ALA A 49 -8.86 5.15 2.52
CA ALA A 49 -8.58 5.88 3.76
C ALA A 49 -8.77 4.98 4.98
N ASP A 50 -9.82 4.16 4.97
CA ASP A 50 -10.12 3.21 6.03
C ASP A 50 -9.08 2.08 6.06
N ALA A 51 -8.75 1.48 4.92
CA ALA A 51 -7.68 0.48 4.81
C ALA A 51 -6.33 1.02 5.31
N ALA A 52 -5.96 2.24 4.91
CA ALA A 52 -4.74 2.89 5.40
C ALA A 52 -4.76 3.10 6.92
N ARG A 53 -5.94 3.41 7.50
CA ARG A 53 -6.10 3.57 8.94
C ARG A 53 -5.99 2.26 9.68
N GLN A 54 -6.69 1.22 9.24
CA GLN A 54 -6.62 -0.12 9.84
C GLN A 54 -5.18 -0.64 9.83
N ARG A 55 -4.48 -0.51 8.68
CA ARG A 55 -3.08 -0.92 8.53
C ARG A 55 -2.14 -0.10 9.41
N TYR A 56 -2.35 1.21 9.52
CA TYR A 56 -1.55 2.07 10.40
C TYR A 56 -1.67 1.65 11.87
N GLU A 57 -2.88 1.44 12.37
CA GLU A 57 -3.14 1.05 13.77
C GLU A 57 -2.52 -0.31 14.13
N GLN A 58 -2.50 -1.24 13.17
CA GLN A 58 -1.88 -2.57 13.29
C GLN A 58 -0.37 -2.56 13.05
N SER A 59 0.19 -1.48 12.50
CA SER A 59 1.62 -1.43 12.16
C SER A 59 2.51 -1.19 13.37
N ASN A 60 3.69 -1.79 13.36
CA ASN A 60 4.73 -1.53 14.35
C ASN A 60 5.37 -0.14 14.20
N VAL A 61 5.10 0.58 13.11
CA VAL A 61 5.69 1.90 12.82
C VAL A 61 4.80 3.07 13.22
N LYS A 62 3.64 2.83 13.85
CA LYS A 62 2.68 3.89 14.23
C LYS A 62 3.23 4.97 15.16
N ASN A 63 4.32 4.66 15.88
CA ASN A 63 5.03 5.61 16.73
C ASN A 63 6.19 6.34 16.01
N ASP A 64 6.59 5.83 14.84
CA ASP A 64 7.74 6.33 14.07
C ASP A 64 7.31 7.23 12.90
N ILE A 65 6.03 7.21 12.54
CA ILE A 65 5.46 8.04 11.47
C ILE A 65 4.06 8.50 11.86
N SER A 66 3.72 9.74 11.51
CA SER A 66 2.34 10.21 11.70
C SER A 66 1.38 9.51 10.74
N PHE A 67 0.13 9.30 11.16
CA PHE A 67 -0.91 8.77 10.29
C PHE A 67 -1.01 9.53 8.96
N LYS A 68 -0.88 10.86 8.97
CA LYS A 68 -0.89 11.68 7.75
C LYS A 68 0.22 11.28 6.77
N ALA A 69 1.43 11.05 7.26
CA ALA A 69 2.55 10.66 6.43
C ALA A 69 2.44 9.19 5.96
N PHE A 70 1.92 8.30 6.81
CA PHE A 70 1.60 6.92 6.45
C PHE A 70 0.56 6.86 5.33
N LYS A 71 -0.60 7.53 5.53
CA LYS A 71 -1.70 7.61 4.56
C LYS A 71 -1.21 8.15 3.21
N ARG A 72 -0.36 9.18 3.21
CA ARG A 72 0.24 9.71 1.97
C ARG A 72 1.12 8.69 1.26
N ALA A 73 1.97 7.96 1.98
CA ALA A 73 2.83 6.93 1.40
C ALA A 73 2.01 5.75 0.85
N PHE A 74 0.96 5.34 1.56
CA PHE A 74 0.01 4.32 1.14
C PHE A 74 -0.69 4.72 -0.17
N TYR A 75 -1.25 5.94 -0.24
CA TYR A 75 -1.92 6.42 -1.46
C TYR A 75 -1.01 6.52 -2.66
N ASN A 76 0.19 7.09 -2.48
CA ASN A 76 1.14 7.19 -3.58
C ASN A 76 1.48 5.80 -4.16
N GLU A 77 1.64 4.80 -3.30
CA GLU A 77 1.89 3.43 -3.76
C GLU A 77 0.66 2.81 -4.43
N SER A 78 -0.54 3.14 -3.95
CA SER A 78 -1.78 2.65 -4.56
C SER A 78 -1.98 3.12 -6.00
N ILE A 79 -1.56 4.37 -6.30
CA ILE A 79 -1.55 4.89 -7.68
C ILE A 79 -0.53 4.11 -8.54
N GLU A 80 0.63 3.79 -7.98
CA GLU A 80 1.63 2.94 -8.67
C GLU A 80 1.08 1.55 -8.96
N ILE A 81 0.36 0.94 -8.01
CA ILE A 81 -0.30 -0.36 -8.20
C ILE A 81 -1.28 -0.26 -9.38
N TYR A 82 -2.18 0.73 -9.38
CA TYR A 82 -3.14 0.94 -10.46
C TYR A 82 -2.45 1.07 -11.82
N ASN A 83 -1.40 1.90 -11.92
CA ASN A 83 -0.64 2.09 -13.16
C ASN A 83 0.04 0.80 -13.65
N LEU A 84 0.51 -0.04 -12.73
CA LEU A 84 1.14 -1.33 -13.06
C LEU A 84 0.14 -2.41 -13.48
N THR A 85 -1.15 -2.23 -13.18
CA THR A 85 -2.17 -3.27 -13.33
C THR A 85 -3.24 -2.96 -14.37
N ASP A 86 -3.53 -1.68 -14.62
CA ASP A 86 -4.47 -1.19 -15.66
C ASP A 86 -3.78 -0.37 -16.79
N GLY A 87 -2.45 -0.20 -16.72
CA GLY A 87 -1.65 0.47 -17.75
C GLY A 87 -1.00 -0.46 -18.79
N ALA A 88 -1.58 -1.64 -19.05
CA ALA A 88 -1.08 -2.62 -20.02
C ALA A 88 -2.20 -3.23 -20.88
#